data_AF-A0A7U2EUL2-F1
#
_entry.id   AF-A0A7U2EUL2-F1
#
_cell.length_a   1.000
_cell.length_b   1.000
_cell.length_c   1.000
_cell.angle_alpha   90.00
_cell.angle_beta   90.00
_cell.angle_gamma   90.00
#
_symmetry.space_group_name_H-M   'P 1'
#
loop_
_entity.id
_entity.type
_entity.pdbx_description
1 polymer ?
#
loop_
_entity_poly.entity_id
_entity_poly.type
_entity_poly.pdbx_seq_one_letter_code
_entity_poly.pdbx_strand_id
1 'polypeptide(L)'
;ILQSPGWTPMAGNLEQEQSFRKFLDLLNVSTLGEARALPSIVLQAANELQIRTGTKGWTYGPQVDGDIIPALPSLLLAHGRYDDSIDVLVGHNGNEGFGYPVANDSAFDASMNTLFPNAPTSALDHITKVLYPPKAPSAGAIPSDYDPETSKSLIVTSYNDPQGRQALFQSDTVIKCNTHFFNDAFKGRTYAYVLSVPPALHGQDLYYVFYNGQATDVYFRPINVTLAHIMQDYWINFANYGSPNGEGLPFFPSWGQNASVQGLSHDDVGPIQDPIDVETCRWWQLGLYV
;
A
#
# COMPACT_ATOMS: atom_id res chain seq x y z
N ILE A 1 6.04 -5.81 -12.85
CA ILE A 1 5.69 -6.52 -11.59
C ILE A 1 5.65 -5.49 -10.48
N LEU A 2 4.57 -5.41 -9.74
CA LEU A 2 4.30 -4.41 -8.70
C LEU A 2 3.85 -5.13 -7.42
N GLN A 3 4.78 -5.33 -6.49
CA GLN A 3 4.48 -5.94 -5.19
C GLN A 3 4.20 -4.83 -4.19
N SER A 4 2.97 -4.74 -3.70
CA SER A 4 2.51 -3.71 -2.76
C SER A 4 2.80 -2.28 -3.28
N PRO A 5 2.14 -1.83 -4.38
CA PRO A 5 2.39 -0.51 -4.96
C PRO A 5 2.09 0.63 -3.98
N GLY A 6 3.16 1.20 -3.40
CA GLY A 6 3.10 2.16 -2.29
C GLY A 6 3.22 3.61 -2.72
N TRP A 7 2.12 4.35 -2.65
CA TRP A 7 2.14 5.82 -2.59
C TRP A 7 0.98 6.33 -1.76
N THR A 8 1.17 7.50 -1.16
CA THR A 8 0.14 8.19 -0.40
C THR A 8 -0.66 9.13 -1.30
N PRO A 9 -1.95 9.37 -0.98
CA PRO A 9 -2.80 10.33 -1.68
C PRO A 9 -2.43 11.79 -1.37
N MET A 10 -1.25 12.25 -1.82
CA MET A 10 -0.75 13.64 -1.62
C MET A 10 -0.57 14.33 -2.98
N ALA A 11 -1.42 15.32 -3.29
CA ALA A 11 -1.37 16.03 -4.58
C ALA A 11 -0.57 17.33 -4.58
N GLY A 12 -0.28 17.88 -3.39
CA GLY A 12 0.22 19.25 -3.23
C GLY A 12 1.74 19.36 -3.15
N ASN A 13 2.28 20.46 -3.68
CA ASN A 13 3.68 20.85 -3.51
C ASN A 13 3.92 21.69 -2.25
N LEU A 14 2.86 22.20 -1.61
CA LEU A 14 2.94 23.04 -0.42
C LEU A 14 3.58 22.29 0.75
N GLU A 15 3.17 21.04 0.96
CA GLU A 15 3.71 20.17 2.00
C GLU A 15 5.21 19.91 1.78
N GLN A 16 5.64 19.80 0.51
CA GLN A 16 7.04 19.59 0.16
C GLN A 16 7.89 20.83 0.39
N GLU A 17 7.36 22.01 0.08
CA GLU A 17 8.00 23.28 0.40
C GLU A 17 8.13 23.48 1.92
N GLN A 18 7.11 23.09 2.70
CA GLN A 18 7.18 23.10 4.17
C GLN A 18 8.26 22.14 4.70
N SER A 19 8.33 20.92 4.16
CA SER A 19 9.38 19.94 4.51
C SER A 19 10.77 20.45 4.12
N PHE A 20 10.91 21.10 2.97
CA PHE A 20 12.17 21.68 2.53
C PHE A 20 12.64 22.81 3.47
N ARG A 21 11.75 23.74 3.84
CA ARG A 21 12.08 24.81 4.79
C ARG A 21 12.49 24.27 6.15
N LYS A 22 11.74 23.30 6.69
CA LYS A 22 12.08 22.64 7.95
C LYS A 22 13.47 22.00 7.89
N PHE A 23 13.85 21.42 6.75
CA PHE A 23 15.19 20.87 6.57
C PHE A 23 16.27 21.95 6.64
N LEU A 24 16.06 23.09 5.96
CA LEU A 24 16.98 24.23 6.02
C LEU A 24 17.12 24.81 7.43
N ASP A 25 16.00 24.90 8.17
CA ASP A 25 16.00 25.35 9.57
C ASP A 25 16.84 24.43 10.47
N LEU A 26 16.70 23.11 10.30
CA LEU A 26 17.50 22.11 11.05
C LEU A 26 19.01 22.21 10.74
N LEU A 27 19.36 22.67 9.54
CA LEU A 27 20.73 22.92 9.11
C LEU A 27 21.24 24.31 9.50
N ASN A 28 20.37 25.18 10.02
CA ASN A 28 20.65 26.59 10.30
C ASN A 28 21.18 27.34 9.06
N VAL A 29 20.53 27.11 7.91
CA VAL A 29 20.80 27.79 6.63
C VAL A 29 19.50 28.31 6.02
N SER A 30 19.58 29.18 5.04
CA SER A 30 18.40 29.79 4.39
C SER A 30 18.22 29.38 2.93
N THR A 31 19.21 28.73 2.31
CA THR A 31 19.15 28.34 0.89
C THR A 31 19.64 26.92 0.62
N LEU A 32 19.19 26.35 -0.49
CA LEU A 32 19.71 25.07 -1.00
C LEU A 32 21.21 25.13 -1.30
N GLY A 33 21.71 26.28 -1.75
CA GLY A 33 23.14 26.49 -2.03
C GLY A 33 24.00 26.36 -0.77
N GLU A 34 23.57 26.99 0.32
CA GLU A 34 24.22 26.87 1.62
C GLU A 34 24.15 25.44 2.15
N ALA A 35 22.98 24.78 2.05
CA ALA A 35 22.83 23.38 2.45
C ALA A 35 23.81 22.47 1.70
N ARG A 36 23.98 22.65 0.38
CA ARG A 36 24.92 21.86 -0.45
C ARG A 36 26.39 22.07 -0.09
N ALA A 37 26.73 23.19 0.54
CA ALA A 37 28.10 23.47 0.98
C ALA A 37 28.46 22.80 2.32
N LEU A 38 27.46 22.28 3.05
CA LEU A 38 27.68 21.62 4.34
C LEU A 38 28.27 20.21 4.18
N PRO A 39 29.05 19.73 5.17
CA PRO A 39 29.51 18.35 5.20
C PRO A 39 28.34 17.36 5.24
N SER A 40 28.47 16.21 4.56
CA SER A 40 27.40 15.20 4.46
C SER A 40 26.90 14.69 5.81
N ILE A 41 27.76 14.64 6.84
CA ILE A 41 27.36 14.21 8.18
C ILE A 41 26.34 15.16 8.83
N VAL A 42 26.42 16.46 8.52
CA VAL A 42 25.46 17.47 9.00
C VAL A 42 24.11 17.28 8.31
N LEU A 43 24.13 17.03 7.00
CA LEU A 43 22.93 16.73 6.20
C LEU A 43 22.23 15.46 6.70
N GLN A 44 22.99 14.41 7.00
CA GLN A 44 22.45 13.15 7.53
C GLN A 44 21.82 13.33 8.92
N ALA A 45 22.48 14.07 9.81
CA ALA A 45 21.94 14.34 11.15
C ALA A 45 20.63 15.15 11.09
N ALA A 46 20.57 16.19 10.25
CA ALA A 46 19.33 16.96 10.04
C ALA A 46 18.23 16.10 9.42
N ASN A 47 18.58 15.23 8.46
CA ASN A 47 17.64 14.33 7.82
C ASN A 47 17.03 13.33 8.82
N GLU A 48 17.86 12.70 9.65
CA GLU A 48 17.41 11.79 10.70
C GLU A 48 16.48 12.50 11.69
N LEU A 49 16.84 13.70 12.13
CA LEU A 49 16.02 14.50 13.05
C LEU A 49 14.69 14.91 12.41
N GLN A 50 14.67 15.26 11.12
CA GLN A 50 13.44 15.61 10.43
C GLN A 50 12.50 14.41 10.32
N ILE A 51 13.02 13.24 9.92
CA ILE A 51 12.23 12.00 9.81
C ILE A 51 11.64 11.62 11.16
N ARG A 52 12.45 11.65 12.23
CA ARG A 52 12.01 11.30 13.59
C ARG A 52 10.96 12.25 14.16
N THR A 53 10.95 13.51 13.72
CA THR A 53 10.02 14.56 14.20
C THR A 53 8.94 14.91 13.18
N GLY A 54 8.83 14.14 12.09
CA GLY A 54 7.78 14.30 11.10
C GLY A 54 6.42 13.89 11.67
N THR A 55 5.38 14.67 11.41
CA THR A 55 4.02 14.43 11.91
C THR A 55 3.02 14.10 10.80
N LYS A 56 3.41 14.23 9.53
CA LYS A 56 2.56 14.06 8.34
C LYS A 56 2.96 12.84 7.53
N GLY A 57 2.89 11.65 8.13
CA GLY A 57 3.26 10.40 7.45
C GLY A 57 4.75 10.36 7.03
N TRP A 58 5.01 10.01 5.78
CA TRP A 58 6.35 9.81 5.21
C TRP A 58 6.94 11.16 4.83
N THR A 59 8.05 11.52 5.46
CA THR A 59 8.67 12.85 5.27
C THR A 59 9.21 13.04 3.85
N TYR A 60 9.73 11.99 3.24
CA TYR A 60 10.29 12.01 1.89
C TYR A 60 9.69 10.87 1.05
N GLY A 61 9.49 11.14 -0.23
CA GLY A 61 9.02 10.19 -1.23
C GLY A 61 8.85 10.90 -2.59
N PRO A 62 8.48 10.17 -3.65
CA PRO A 62 8.07 10.78 -4.92
C PRO A 62 6.83 11.66 -4.72
N GLN A 63 6.76 12.80 -5.41
CA GLN A 63 5.71 13.81 -5.22
C GLN A 63 5.34 14.45 -6.56
N VAL A 64 4.12 14.99 -6.64
CA VAL A 64 3.66 15.73 -7.81
C VAL A 64 4.50 16.99 -7.98
N ASP A 65 5.30 17.03 -9.05
CA ASP A 65 6.19 18.13 -9.41
C ASP A 65 5.74 18.91 -10.66
N GLY A 66 4.75 18.38 -11.40
CA GLY A 66 4.25 18.98 -12.63
C GLY A 66 5.09 18.66 -13.87
N ASP A 67 6.13 17.85 -13.73
CA ASP A 67 7.07 17.46 -14.80
C ASP A 67 7.20 15.93 -14.86
N ILE A 68 8.09 15.33 -14.05
CA ILE A 68 8.31 13.88 -14.01
C ILE A 68 7.06 13.18 -13.45
N ILE A 69 6.44 13.75 -12.42
CA ILE A 69 5.18 13.29 -11.84
C ILE A 69 4.16 14.43 -12.03
N PRO A 70 3.49 14.48 -13.20
CA PRO A 70 2.69 15.64 -13.60
C PRO A 70 1.38 15.80 -12.81
N ALA A 71 0.89 14.72 -12.18
CA ALA A 71 -0.30 14.71 -11.34
C ALA A 71 -0.26 13.47 -10.41
N LEU A 72 -1.25 13.35 -9.53
CA LEU A 72 -1.44 12.15 -8.70
C LEU A 72 -1.43 10.88 -9.58
N PRO A 73 -0.63 9.84 -9.24
CA PRO A 73 -0.60 8.59 -10.00
C PRO A 73 -1.97 7.94 -10.17
N SER A 74 -2.83 8.00 -9.15
CA SER A 74 -4.21 7.51 -9.21
C SER A 74 -5.06 8.18 -10.30
N LEU A 75 -4.91 9.49 -10.48
CA LEU A 75 -5.58 10.26 -11.53
C LEU A 75 -4.98 9.98 -12.91
N LEU A 76 -3.65 9.84 -13.00
CA LEU A 76 -2.98 9.49 -14.25
C LEU A 76 -3.46 8.13 -14.76
N LEU A 77 -3.57 7.13 -13.87
CA LEU A 77 -4.15 5.82 -14.17
C LEU A 77 -5.62 5.93 -14.63
N ALA A 78 -6.45 6.67 -13.89
CA ALA A 78 -7.86 6.87 -14.23
C ALA A 78 -8.07 7.52 -15.62
N HIS A 79 -7.14 8.39 -16.04
CA HIS A 79 -7.23 9.14 -17.29
C HIS A 79 -6.45 8.53 -18.45
N GLY A 80 -5.87 7.33 -18.31
CA GLY A 80 -5.10 6.71 -19.40
C GLY A 80 -3.78 7.43 -19.70
N ARG A 81 -3.22 8.16 -18.72
CA ARG A 81 -2.00 8.96 -18.85
C ARG A 81 -0.77 8.19 -18.35
N TYR A 82 -0.55 7.01 -18.89
CA TYR A 82 0.55 6.10 -18.57
C TYR A 82 0.88 5.23 -19.79
N ASP A 83 1.99 4.48 -19.74
CA ASP A 83 2.30 3.48 -20.77
C ASP A 83 1.46 2.22 -20.55
N ASP A 84 0.52 1.97 -21.45
CA ASP A 84 -0.41 0.84 -21.44
C ASP A 84 0.01 -0.30 -22.38
N SER A 85 1.23 -0.24 -22.94
CA SER A 85 1.71 -1.26 -23.89
C SER A 85 2.10 -2.59 -23.24
N ILE A 86 2.20 -2.63 -21.90
CA ILE A 86 2.68 -3.77 -21.13
C ILE A 86 1.56 -4.54 -20.42
N ASP A 87 1.84 -5.79 -20.07
CA ASP A 87 1.05 -6.55 -19.10
C ASP A 87 1.60 -6.32 -17.69
N VAL A 88 0.74 -6.45 -16.67
CA VAL A 88 1.08 -6.11 -15.29
C VAL A 88 0.78 -7.26 -14.35
N LEU A 89 1.77 -7.73 -13.60
CA LEU A 89 1.58 -8.52 -12.38
C LEU A 89 1.59 -7.56 -11.19
N VAL A 90 0.53 -7.51 -10.43
CA VAL A 90 0.37 -6.63 -9.25
C VAL A 90 -0.16 -7.42 -8.06
N GLY A 91 0.12 -7.01 -6.83
CA GLY A 91 -0.56 -7.59 -5.69
C GLY A 91 -0.26 -6.90 -4.39
N HIS A 92 -0.88 -7.40 -3.33
CA HIS A 92 -0.74 -6.89 -1.98
C HIS A 92 -0.77 -8.02 -0.96
N ASN A 93 -0.25 -7.74 0.23
CA ASN A 93 -0.38 -8.56 1.41
C ASN A 93 -1.77 -8.28 2.07
N GLY A 94 -2.30 -9.23 2.83
CA GLY A 94 -3.65 -9.12 3.41
C GLY A 94 -3.81 -8.00 4.44
N ASN A 95 -2.71 -7.59 5.09
CA ASN A 95 -2.64 -6.65 6.21
C ASN A 95 -1.49 -5.63 6.00
N GLU A 96 -1.57 -4.86 4.92
CA GLU A 96 -0.55 -3.88 4.50
C GLU A 96 -0.31 -2.74 5.51
N GLY A 97 -1.38 -2.28 6.16
CA GLY A 97 -1.38 -1.07 6.97
C GLY A 97 -1.15 -1.29 8.46
N PHE A 98 -0.75 -2.48 8.89
CA PHE A 98 -0.46 -2.73 10.30
C PHE A 98 0.82 -2.00 10.76
N GLY A 99 0.85 -1.58 12.02
CA GLY A 99 2.04 -0.96 12.64
C GLY A 99 1.97 0.56 12.85
N TYR A 100 0.87 1.22 12.45
CA TYR A 100 0.64 2.64 12.72
C TYR A 100 -0.20 2.82 13.97
N PRO A 101 0.38 3.23 15.12
CA PRO A 101 -0.36 3.32 16.37
C PRO A 101 -1.36 4.47 16.34
N VAL A 102 -2.55 4.23 16.91
CA VAL A 102 -3.52 5.29 17.20
C VAL A 102 -4.10 5.12 18.60
N ALA A 103 -4.28 6.23 19.31
CA ALA A 103 -4.72 6.18 20.70
C ALA A 103 -6.22 5.84 20.86
N ASN A 104 -7.06 6.40 19.98
CA ASN A 104 -8.52 6.25 20.00
C ASN A 104 -9.13 6.81 18.69
N ASP A 105 -10.44 6.65 18.51
CA ASP A 105 -11.15 7.16 17.33
C ASP A 105 -11.04 8.67 17.14
N SER A 106 -11.03 9.46 18.22
CA SER A 106 -10.86 10.91 18.11
C SER A 106 -9.45 11.29 17.63
N ALA A 107 -8.43 10.50 18.00
CA ALA A 107 -7.08 10.67 17.48
C ALA A 107 -6.99 10.27 15.99
N PHE A 108 -7.72 9.23 15.56
CA PHE A 108 -7.85 8.90 14.14
C PHE A 108 -8.48 10.07 13.37
N ASP A 109 -9.62 10.58 13.82
CA ASP A 109 -10.32 11.69 13.15
C ASP A 109 -9.45 12.96 13.10
N ALA A 110 -8.73 13.27 14.18
CA ALA A 110 -7.79 14.39 14.21
C ALA A 110 -6.62 14.20 13.23
N SER A 111 -6.17 12.96 13.02
CA SER A 111 -5.09 12.67 12.07
C SER A 111 -5.51 12.93 10.62
N MET A 112 -6.79 12.78 10.27
CA MET A 112 -7.28 13.12 8.93
C MET A 112 -7.08 14.60 8.59
N ASN A 113 -7.27 15.50 9.57
CA ASN A 113 -6.98 16.93 9.40
C ASN A 113 -5.47 17.20 9.21
N THR A 114 -4.62 16.37 9.82
CA THR A 114 -3.16 16.51 9.71
C THR A 114 -2.65 16.00 8.37
N LEU A 115 -3.21 14.90 7.87
CA LEU A 115 -2.88 14.26 6.61
C LEU A 115 -3.46 15.02 5.41
N PHE A 116 -4.67 15.57 5.55
CA PHE A 116 -5.40 16.27 4.49
C PHE A 116 -5.78 17.69 4.93
N PRO A 117 -4.79 18.58 5.18
CA PRO A 117 -5.05 19.90 5.77
C PRO A 117 -5.88 20.84 4.89
N ASN A 118 -5.96 20.58 3.59
CA ASN A 118 -6.71 21.39 2.62
C ASN A 118 -8.05 20.73 2.22
N ALA A 119 -8.37 19.54 2.73
CA ALA A 119 -9.61 18.87 2.39
C ALA A 119 -10.83 19.63 2.92
N PRO A 120 -11.93 19.71 2.15
CA PRO A 120 -13.17 20.26 2.65
C PRO A 120 -13.70 19.39 3.81
N THR A 121 -14.40 20.02 4.76
CA THR A 121 -14.99 19.32 5.91
C THR A 121 -15.89 18.16 5.48
N SER A 122 -16.60 18.28 4.34
CA SER A 122 -17.42 17.21 3.79
C SER A 122 -16.61 15.98 3.37
N ALA A 123 -15.38 16.15 2.86
CA ALA A 123 -14.50 15.03 2.52
C ALA A 123 -13.94 14.37 3.78
N LEU A 124 -13.51 15.17 4.78
CA LEU A 124 -13.06 14.65 6.07
C LEU A 124 -14.18 13.88 6.80
N ASP A 125 -15.39 14.41 6.79
CA ASP A 125 -16.58 13.75 7.32
C ASP A 125 -16.87 12.44 6.57
N HIS A 126 -16.74 12.43 5.24
CA HIS A 126 -16.94 11.21 4.46
C HIS A 126 -15.90 10.14 4.79
N ILE A 127 -14.61 10.51 4.89
CA ILE A 127 -13.55 9.59 5.31
C ILE A 127 -13.86 8.99 6.69
N THR A 128 -14.17 9.84 7.67
CA THR A 128 -14.29 9.41 9.08
C THR A 128 -15.63 8.77 9.43
N LYS A 129 -16.70 9.05 8.70
CA LYS A 129 -18.07 8.59 9.02
C LYS A 129 -18.62 7.56 8.03
N VAL A 130 -18.08 7.50 6.81
CA VAL A 130 -18.58 6.62 5.75
C VAL A 130 -17.56 5.57 5.36
N LEU A 131 -16.36 5.98 4.94
CA LEU A 131 -15.33 5.03 4.49
C LEU A 131 -14.73 4.24 5.66
N TYR A 132 -14.38 4.95 6.73
CA TYR A 132 -13.80 4.37 7.93
C TYR A 132 -14.53 4.87 9.18
N PRO A 133 -15.79 4.47 9.44
CA PRO A 133 -16.52 4.82 10.66
C PRO A 133 -15.83 4.25 11.92
N PRO A 134 -16.05 4.80 13.14
CA PRO A 134 -15.47 4.25 14.38
C PRO A 134 -15.77 2.76 14.64
N LYS A 135 -16.84 2.23 14.04
CA LYS A 135 -17.16 0.81 14.05
C LYS A 135 -17.48 0.37 12.62
N ALA A 136 -16.65 -0.49 12.04
CA ALA A 136 -16.96 -1.10 10.77
C ALA A 136 -18.11 -2.11 10.92
N PRO A 137 -18.86 -2.41 9.84
CA PRO A 137 -19.72 -3.59 9.81
C PRO A 137 -18.90 -4.84 10.14
N SER A 138 -19.41 -5.72 11.02
CA SER A 138 -18.72 -6.96 11.45
C SER A 138 -18.56 -8.02 10.35
N ALA A 139 -18.79 -7.67 9.09
CA ALA A 139 -18.61 -8.56 7.95
C ALA A 139 -17.19 -8.39 7.40
N GLY A 140 -16.27 -9.27 7.79
CA GLY A 140 -14.90 -9.26 7.31
C GLY A 140 -13.91 -9.76 8.36
N ALA A 141 -12.67 -10.02 7.96
CA ALA A 141 -11.62 -10.37 8.91
C ALA A 141 -11.06 -9.11 9.57
N ILE A 142 -10.96 -9.15 10.90
CA ILE A 142 -10.45 -8.07 11.74
C ILE A 142 -8.99 -8.36 12.11
N PRO A 143 -8.09 -7.36 12.24
CA PRO A 143 -6.70 -7.62 12.63
C PRO A 143 -6.53 -8.41 13.93
N SER A 144 -7.46 -8.24 14.89
CA SER A 144 -7.49 -8.99 16.15
C SER A 144 -7.88 -10.46 16.01
N ASP A 145 -8.51 -10.86 14.90
CA ASP A 145 -8.89 -12.27 14.66
C ASP A 145 -7.68 -13.13 14.26
N TYR A 146 -6.50 -12.50 14.14
CA TYR A 146 -5.25 -13.19 13.97
C TYR A 146 -4.97 -14.11 15.16
N ASP A 147 -5.07 -15.41 14.91
CA ASP A 147 -4.58 -16.44 15.80
C ASP A 147 -3.37 -17.14 15.14
N PRO A 148 -2.15 -16.97 15.70
CA PRO A 148 -0.92 -17.52 15.16
C PRO A 148 -0.91 -19.05 15.09
N GLU A 149 -1.81 -19.74 15.80
CA GLU A 149 -1.84 -21.21 15.87
C GLU A 149 -2.86 -21.82 14.88
N THR A 150 -3.79 -21.02 14.34
CA THR A 150 -4.92 -21.58 13.54
C THR A 150 -4.66 -21.67 12.05
N SER A 151 -3.51 -21.22 11.54
CA SER A 151 -3.12 -21.24 10.11
C SER A 151 -4.09 -20.55 9.13
N LYS A 152 -5.14 -19.87 9.62
CA LYS A 152 -6.17 -19.26 8.78
C LYS A 152 -5.63 -18.10 7.96
N SER A 153 -5.91 -18.08 6.66
CA SER A 153 -5.66 -16.93 5.79
C SER A 153 -6.15 -15.61 6.41
N LEU A 154 -5.30 -14.59 6.41
CA LEU A 154 -5.63 -13.25 6.92
C LEU A 154 -5.68 -12.23 5.78
N ILE A 155 -6.86 -11.66 5.55
CA ILE A 155 -7.06 -10.50 4.67
C ILE A 155 -7.91 -9.50 5.45
N VAL A 156 -7.31 -8.41 5.92
CA VAL A 156 -8.02 -7.43 6.75
C VAL A 156 -9.03 -6.66 5.90
N THR A 157 -10.31 -6.79 6.24
CA THR A 157 -11.43 -6.12 5.57
C THR A 157 -12.43 -5.48 6.53
N SER A 158 -12.24 -5.66 7.85
CA SER A 158 -13.07 -5.04 8.88
C SER A 158 -12.23 -4.69 10.12
N TYR A 159 -12.85 -4.03 11.10
CA TYR A 159 -12.25 -3.72 12.39
C TYR A 159 -13.31 -3.49 13.48
N ASN A 160 -12.92 -3.72 14.73
CA ASN A 160 -13.76 -3.46 15.92
C ASN A 160 -13.10 -2.53 16.95
N ASP A 161 -11.89 -2.05 16.67
CA ASP A 161 -11.12 -1.16 17.52
C ASP A 161 -10.42 -0.06 16.69
N PRO A 162 -9.93 1.02 17.34
CA PRO A 162 -9.25 2.12 16.65
C PRO A 162 -7.98 1.69 15.90
N GLN A 163 -7.27 0.68 16.41
CA GLN A 163 -6.03 0.22 15.80
C GLN A 163 -6.30 -0.52 14.47
N GLY A 164 -7.36 -1.31 14.42
CA GLY A 164 -7.84 -1.94 13.19
C GLY A 164 -8.40 -0.92 12.20
N ARG A 165 -9.09 0.13 12.68
CA ARG A 165 -9.54 1.25 11.86
C ARG A 165 -8.37 1.95 11.17
N GLN A 166 -7.33 2.25 11.93
CA GLN A 166 -6.09 2.84 11.41
C GLN A 166 -5.40 1.89 10.42
N ALA A 167 -5.34 0.59 10.73
CA ALA A 167 -4.69 -0.39 9.88
C ALA A 167 -5.41 -0.59 8.53
N LEU A 168 -6.75 -0.61 8.52
CA LEU A 168 -7.52 -0.71 7.28
C LEU A 168 -7.36 0.57 6.45
N PHE A 169 -7.49 1.75 7.06
CA PHE A 169 -7.24 3.03 6.39
C PHE A 169 -5.86 3.08 5.71
N GLN A 170 -4.80 2.69 6.42
CA GLN A 170 -3.45 2.66 5.84
C GLN A 170 -3.32 1.60 4.74
N SER A 171 -3.90 0.41 4.94
CA SER A 171 -3.88 -0.66 3.93
C SER A 171 -4.50 -0.20 2.62
N ASP A 172 -5.69 0.41 2.72
CA ASP A 172 -6.48 0.82 1.57
C ASP A 172 -5.83 1.99 0.85
N THR A 173 -5.48 3.06 1.59
CA THR A 173 -5.02 4.31 0.98
C THR A 173 -3.59 4.30 0.46
N VAL A 174 -2.74 3.42 1.00
CA VAL A 174 -1.32 3.39 0.62
C VAL A 174 -1.00 2.25 -0.35
N ILE A 175 -1.76 1.14 -0.35
CA ILE A 175 -1.41 -0.06 -1.13
C ILE A 175 -2.59 -0.69 -1.87
N LYS A 176 -3.66 -1.09 -1.18
CA LYS A 176 -4.73 -1.89 -1.79
C LYS A 176 -5.47 -1.12 -2.87
N CYS A 177 -5.86 0.13 -2.61
CA CYS A 177 -6.50 0.93 -3.65
C CYS A 177 -5.55 1.24 -4.82
N ASN A 178 -4.25 1.39 -4.56
CA ASN A 178 -3.25 1.53 -5.62
C ASN A 178 -3.17 0.28 -6.50
N THR A 179 -3.27 -0.91 -5.90
CA THR A 179 -3.38 -2.18 -6.61
C THR A 179 -4.63 -2.21 -7.49
N HIS A 180 -5.77 -1.79 -6.94
CA HIS A 180 -7.02 -1.66 -7.68
C HIS A 180 -6.92 -0.66 -8.85
N PHE A 181 -6.22 0.47 -8.68
CA PHE A 181 -6.06 1.45 -9.76
C PHE A 181 -5.29 0.89 -10.95
N PHE A 182 -4.27 0.05 -10.72
CA PHE A 182 -3.60 -0.66 -11.81
C PHE A 182 -4.52 -1.70 -12.47
N ASN A 183 -5.24 -2.46 -11.64
CA ASN A 183 -6.21 -3.44 -12.11
C ASN A 183 -7.23 -2.81 -13.06
N ASP A 184 -7.88 -1.73 -12.65
CA ASP A 184 -8.88 -1.01 -13.45
C ASP A 184 -8.27 -0.37 -14.71
N ALA A 185 -7.08 0.24 -14.58
CA ALA A 185 -6.42 0.91 -15.68
C ALA A 185 -6.06 -0.05 -16.84
N PHE A 186 -5.49 -1.21 -16.53
CA PHE A 186 -4.96 -2.15 -17.53
C PHE A 186 -6.00 -3.13 -18.11
N LYS A 187 -7.27 -3.06 -17.69
CA LYS A 187 -8.45 -3.65 -18.37
C LYS A 187 -8.27 -5.08 -18.92
N GLY A 188 -7.95 -6.05 -18.07
CA GLY A 188 -7.78 -7.45 -18.49
C GLY A 188 -6.35 -7.86 -18.81
N ARG A 189 -5.40 -6.91 -18.77
CA ARG A 189 -3.95 -7.15 -18.94
C ARG A 189 -3.20 -7.20 -17.61
N THR A 190 -3.94 -7.38 -16.52
CA THR A 190 -3.43 -7.43 -15.17
C THR A 190 -3.57 -8.84 -14.62
N TYR A 191 -2.53 -9.37 -13.98
CA TYR A 191 -2.59 -10.54 -13.11
C TYR A 191 -2.44 -10.02 -11.69
N ALA A 192 -3.46 -10.23 -10.85
CA ALA A 192 -3.48 -9.71 -9.48
C ALA A 192 -3.40 -10.84 -8.46
N TYR A 193 -2.67 -10.65 -7.36
CA TYR A 193 -2.62 -11.61 -6.24
C TYR A 193 -2.86 -10.96 -4.88
N VAL A 194 -3.22 -11.80 -3.90
CA VAL A 194 -3.28 -11.43 -2.49
C VAL A 194 -2.52 -12.47 -1.67
N LEU A 195 -1.42 -12.06 -1.02
CA LEU A 195 -0.77 -12.88 0.00
C LEU A 195 -1.57 -12.79 1.30
N SER A 196 -2.13 -13.91 1.73
CA SER A 196 -2.91 -14.00 2.97
C SER A 196 -2.28 -14.93 4.01
N VAL A 197 -1.02 -15.35 3.81
CA VAL A 197 -0.26 -16.09 4.82
C VAL A 197 -0.09 -15.22 6.06
N PRO A 198 -0.65 -15.59 7.22
CA PRO A 198 -0.59 -14.76 8.40
C PRO A 198 0.85 -14.52 8.88
N PRO A 199 1.18 -13.31 9.38
CA PRO A 199 0.29 -12.16 9.65
C PRO A 199 -0.04 -11.28 8.43
N ALA A 200 0.34 -11.71 7.23
CA ALA A 200 0.05 -11.08 5.94
C ALA A 200 0.49 -9.61 5.89
N LEU A 201 1.66 -9.31 6.43
CA LEU A 201 2.14 -7.95 6.63
C LEU A 201 2.92 -7.43 5.40
N HIS A 202 3.05 -6.11 5.31
CA HIS A 202 3.75 -5.44 4.22
C HIS A 202 5.17 -5.96 3.99
N GLY A 203 5.45 -6.42 2.77
CA GLY A 203 6.76 -6.94 2.37
C GLY A 203 7.03 -8.40 2.76
N GLN A 204 6.08 -9.10 3.37
CA GLN A 204 6.22 -10.52 3.71
C GLN A 204 6.35 -11.40 2.46
N ASP A 205 5.62 -11.09 1.40
CA ASP A 205 5.64 -11.77 0.10
C ASP A 205 7.03 -11.78 -0.56
N LEU A 206 7.87 -10.77 -0.31
CA LEU A 206 9.24 -10.74 -0.81
C LEU A 206 10.06 -11.95 -0.37
N TYR A 207 9.81 -12.49 0.83
CA TYR A 207 10.53 -13.66 1.34
C TYR A 207 10.10 -14.97 0.67
N TYR A 208 8.91 -14.99 0.05
CA TYR A 208 8.48 -16.10 -0.77
C TYR A 208 9.03 -15.98 -2.19
N VAL A 209 8.94 -14.80 -2.80
CA VAL A 209 9.47 -14.53 -4.15
C VAL A 209 10.99 -14.70 -4.22
N PHE A 210 11.72 -14.18 -3.23
CA PHE A 210 13.18 -14.27 -3.17
C PHE A 210 13.67 -15.39 -2.24
N TYR A 211 12.86 -16.44 -2.04
CA TYR A 211 13.24 -17.59 -1.26
C TYR A 211 14.57 -18.20 -1.74
N ASN A 212 15.52 -18.33 -0.83
CA ASN A 212 16.86 -18.84 -1.10
C ASN A 212 17.32 -19.89 -0.07
N GLY A 213 16.35 -20.54 0.60
CA GLY A 213 16.62 -21.57 1.62
C GLY A 213 16.52 -21.07 3.07
N GLN A 214 16.12 -19.82 3.30
CA GLN A 214 15.93 -19.30 4.65
C GLN A 214 14.78 -20.02 5.38
N ALA A 215 14.92 -20.23 6.69
CA ALA A 215 13.91 -20.93 7.47
C ALA A 215 12.66 -20.07 7.75
N THR A 216 12.83 -18.74 7.82
CA THR A 216 11.77 -17.81 8.23
C THR A 216 11.63 -16.60 7.31
N ASP A 217 10.46 -15.98 7.32
CA ASP A 217 10.21 -14.68 6.69
C ASP A 217 10.78 -13.51 7.51
N VAL A 218 10.51 -12.28 7.06
CA VAL A 218 10.92 -11.02 7.73
C VAL A 218 10.37 -10.86 9.15
N TYR A 219 9.29 -11.56 9.48
CA TYR A 219 8.62 -11.54 10.78
C TYR A 219 8.91 -12.79 11.60
N PHE A 220 9.96 -13.53 11.26
CA PHE A 220 10.41 -14.74 11.95
C PHE A 220 9.37 -15.89 11.92
N ARG A 221 8.48 -15.91 10.92
CA ARG A 221 7.54 -17.03 10.71
C ARG A 221 8.13 -18.09 9.79
N PRO A 222 7.90 -19.38 10.04
CA PRO A 222 8.35 -20.45 9.14
C PRO A 222 7.84 -20.22 7.71
N ILE A 223 8.73 -20.33 6.73
CA ILE A 223 8.35 -20.26 5.31
C ILE A 223 7.69 -21.57 4.88
N ASN A 224 6.51 -21.47 4.24
CA ASN A 224 5.98 -22.56 3.45
C ASN A 224 6.77 -22.67 2.13
N VAL A 225 7.71 -23.61 2.08
CA VAL A 225 8.62 -23.80 0.94
C VAL A 225 7.88 -24.13 -0.35
N THR A 226 6.78 -24.88 -0.27
CA THR A 226 5.95 -25.21 -1.44
C THR A 226 5.34 -23.93 -2.03
N LEU A 227 4.77 -23.07 -1.19
CA LEU A 227 4.23 -21.79 -1.63
C LEU A 227 5.32 -20.89 -2.22
N ALA A 228 6.51 -20.87 -1.61
CA ALA A 228 7.64 -20.08 -2.12
C ALA A 228 8.04 -20.48 -3.54
N HIS A 229 8.16 -21.79 -3.82
CA HIS A 229 8.45 -22.27 -5.18
C HIS A 229 7.32 -21.94 -6.17
N ILE A 230 6.05 -22.10 -5.78
CA ILE A 230 4.91 -21.71 -6.63
C ILE A 230 4.98 -20.21 -6.99
N MET A 231 5.27 -19.34 -6.01
CA MET A 231 5.40 -17.91 -6.24
C MET A 231 6.62 -17.58 -7.14
N GLN A 232 7.74 -18.26 -6.95
CA GLN A 232 8.91 -18.12 -7.82
C GLN A 232 8.59 -18.48 -9.27
N ASP A 233 7.92 -19.61 -9.49
CA ASP A 233 7.54 -20.06 -10.83
C ASP A 233 6.56 -19.08 -11.48
N TYR A 234 5.58 -18.54 -10.74
CA TYR A 234 4.70 -17.48 -11.25
C TYR A 234 5.47 -16.23 -11.68
N TRP A 235 6.43 -15.76 -10.88
CA TRP A 235 7.20 -14.55 -11.19
C TRP A 235 8.16 -14.77 -12.37
N ILE A 236 8.81 -15.94 -12.42
CA ILE A 236 9.71 -16.32 -13.52
C ILE A 236 8.93 -16.46 -14.82
N ASN A 237 7.76 -17.11 -14.81
CA ASN A 237 6.91 -17.23 -15.98
C ASN A 237 6.45 -15.85 -16.47
N PHE A 238 5.99 -14.99 -15.56
CA PHE A 238 5.56 -13.65 -15.94
C PHE A 238 6.70 -12.83 -16.54
N ALA A 239 7.90 -12.89 -15.95
CA ALA A 239 9.07 -12.19 -16.46
C ALA A 239 9.50 -12.65 -17.86
N ASN A 240 9.35 -13.95 -18.17
CA ASN A 240 9.73 -14.51 -19.47
C ASN A 240 8.64 -14.33 -20.55
N TYR A 241 7.36 -14.41 -20.16
CA TYR A 241 6.26 -14.64 -21.11
C TYR A 241 5.09 -13.65 -20.98
N GLY A 242 5.11 -12.73 -20.01
CA GLY A 242 3.98 -11.83 -19.73
C GLY A 242 2.76 -12.52 -19.10
N SER A 243 2.89 -13.79 -18.72
CA SER A 243 1.84 -14.56 -18.03
C SER A 243 2.46 -15.38 -16.90
N PRO A 244 1.87 -15.39 -15.69
CA PRO A 244 2.38 -16.21 -14.59
C PRO A 244 2.12 -17.70 -14.80
N ASN A 245 1.18 -18.08 -15.66
CA ASN A 245 0.73 -19.47 -15.82
C ASN A 245 1.81 -20.37 -16.45
N GLY A 246 1.88 -21.61 -15.97
CA GLY A 246 2.82 -22.64 -16.44
C GLY A 246 2.37 -24.05 -16.06
N GLU A 247 3.02 -25.07 -16.61
CA GLU A 247 2.72 -26.47 -16.31
C GLU A 247 2.91 -26.78 -14.82
N GLY A 248 1.95 -27.48 -14.21
CA GLY A 248 2.02 -27.89 -12.80
C GLY A 248 1.66 -26.80 -11.78
N LEU A 249 1.41 -25.57 -12.22
CA LEU A 249 0.99 -24.47 -11.32
C LEU A 249 -0.53 -24.38 -11.22
N PRO A 250 -1.07 -23.96 -10.06
CA PRO A 250 -2.47 -23.54 -9.97
C PRO A 250 -2.75 -22.42 -10.97
N PHE A 251 -3.96 -22.39 -11.53
CA PHE A 251 -4.33 -21.39 -12.53
C PHE A 251 -4.40 -19.99 -11.92
N PHE A 252 -3.64 -19.05 -12.48
CA PHE A 252 -3.61 -17.66 -12.09
C PHE A 252 -4.48 -16.84 -13.07
N PRO A 253 -5.63 -16.29 -12.62
CA PRO A 253 -6.55 -15.58 -13.48
C PRO A 253 -6.01 -14.19 -13.85
N SER A 254 -6.29 -13.73 -15.07
CA SER A 254 -6.22 -12.31 -15.39
C SER A 254 -7.35 -11.57 -14.66
N TRP A 255 -7.03 -10.46 -14.01
CA TRP A 255 -8.00 -9.56 -13.40
C TRP A 255 -8.85 -8.91 -14.49
N GLY A 256 -10.16 -9.13 -14.45
CA GLY A 256 -11.11 -8.71 -15.50
C GLY A 256 -12.54 -8.63 -14.95
N GLN A 257 -13.54 -8.93 -15.77
CA GLN A 257 -14.96 -8.75 -15.39
C GLN A 257 -15.41 -9.49 -14.12
N ASN A 258 -14.77 -10.63 -13.80
CA ASN A 258 -15.09 -11.38 -12.59
C ASN A 258 -14.35 -10.87 -11.34
N ALA A 259 -13.48 -9.85 -11.49
CA ALA A 259 -12.60 -9.33 -10.44
C ALA A 259 -11.95 -10.46 -9.62
N SER A 260 -11.36 -11.43 -10.32
CA SER A 260 -10.68 -12.57 -9.69
C SER A 260 -9.20 -12.29 -9.55
N VAL A 261 -8.64 -12.68 -8.40
CA VAL A 261 -7.22 -12.56 -8.06
C VAL A 261 -6.68 -13.92 -7.65
N GLN A 262 -5.37 -14.11 -7.71
CA GLN A 262 -4.71 -15.28 -7.17
C GLN A 262 -4.58 -15.16 -5.65
N GLY A 263 -5.30 -16.01 -4.91
CA GLY A 263 -5.11 -16.19 -3.48
C GLY A 263 -3.82 -16.98 -3.22
N LEU A 264 -2.94 -16.42 -2.40
CA LEU A 264 -1.70 -17.05 -1.95
C LEU A 264 -1.78 -17.21 -0.43
N SER A 265 -2.31 -18.34 0.04
CA SER A 265 -2.51 -18.61 1.46
C SER A 265 -1.67 -19.78 1.95
N HIS A 266 -1.73 -20.07 3.26
CA HIS A 266 -1.02 -21.20 3.84
C HIS A 266 -1.57 -22.55 3.35
N ASP A 267 -2.90 -22.67 3.29
CA ASP A 267 -3.60 -23.93 3.03
C ASP A 267 -4.00 -24.14 1.57
N ASP A 268 -4.19 -23.04 0.83
CA ASP A 268 -4.67 -23.09 -0.55
C ASP A 268 -4.04 -22.01 -1.44
N VAL A 269 -3.88 -22.35 -2.71
CA VAL A 269 -3.37 -21.48 -3.77
C VAL A 269 -4.30 -21.59 -4.97
N GLY A 270 -5.13 -20.59 -5.20
CA GLY A 270 -6.09 -20.60 -6.29
C GLY A 270 -6.80 -19.26 -6.50
N PRO A 271 -7.62 -19.14 -7.56
CA PRO A 271 -8.45 -17.98 -7.79
C PRO A 271 -9.40 -17.71 -6.62
N ILE A 272 -9.45 -16.47 -6.15
CA ILE A 272 -10.43 -15.95 -5.20
C ILE A 272 -11.09 -14.69 -5.76
N GLN A 273 -12.21 -14.29 -5.17
CA GLN A 273 -12.77 -12.96 -5.43
C GLN A 273 -11.81 -11.89 -4.88
N ASP A 274 -11.56 -10.84 -5.65
CA ASP A 274 -10.80 -9.68 -5.18
C ASP A 274 -11.44 -9.12 -3.90
N PRO A 275 -10.71 -9.11 -2.77
CA PRO A 275 -11.26 -8.70 -1.48
C PRO A 275 -11.32 -7.17 -1.31
N ILE A 276 -10.82 -6.39 -2.27
CA ILE A 276 -10.78 -4.93 -2.20
C ILE A 276 -12.20 -4.34 -2.28
N ASP A 277 -12.51 -3.38 -1.41
CA ASP A 277 -13.70 -2.54 -1.53
C ASP A 277 -13.53 -1.51 -2.64
N VAL A 278 -14.10 -1.83 -3.80
CA VAL A 278 -14.02 -1.02 -5.02
C VAL A 278 -14.62 0.38 -4.84
N GLU A 279 -15.69 0.54 -4.06
CA GLU A 279 -16.33 1.85 -3.90
C GLU A 279 -15.48 2.78 -3.02
N THR A 280 -14.87 2.23 -1.97
CA THR A 280 -13.87 2.96 -1.16
C THR A 280 -12.71 3.40 -2.04
N CYS A 281 -12.14 2.49 -2.84
CA CYS A 281 -11.02 2.84 -3.71
C CYS A 281 -11.40 3.84 -4.80
N ARG A 282 -12.58 3.71 -5.41
CA ARG A 282 -13.09 4.68 -6.38
C ARG A 282 -13.17 6.08 -5.78
N TRP A 283 -13.63 6.23 -4.54
CA TRP A 283 -13.67 7.53 -3.87
C TRP A 283 -12.26 8.12 -3.71
N TRP A 284 -11.28 7.32 -3.30
CA TRP A 284 -9.88 7.74 -3.19
C TRP A 284 -9.26 8.13 -4.54
N GLN A 285 -9.68 7.47 -5.63
CA GLN A 285 -9.19 7.77 -6.98
C GLN A 285 -9.67 9.13 -7.47
N LEU A 286 -10.86 9.60 -7.05
CA LEU A 286 -11.41 10.89 -7.46
C LEU A 286 -10.62 12.10 -6.93
N GLY A 287 -9.77 11.93 -5.92
CA GLY A 287 -8.98 13.03 -5.37
C GLY A 287 -9.82 14.11 -4.67
N LEU A 288 -10.93 13.76 -4.01
CA LEU A 288 -11.83 14.74 -3.38
C LEU A 288 -11.30 15.35 -2.06
N TYR A 289 -10.11 14.92 -1.63
CA TYR A 289 -9.45 15.29 -0.37
C TYR A 289 -8.25 16.23 -0.57
N VAL A 290 -8.00 16.69 -1.81
CA VAL A 290 -6.91 17.62 -2.15
C VAL A 290 -7.41 18.98 -2.56
#